data_AF-A0A2N2N654-F1
#
_entry.id   AF-A0A2N2N654-F1
#
_cell.length_a   1.000
_cell.length_b   1.000
_cell.length_c   1.000
_cell.angle_alpha   90.00
_cell.angle_beta   90.00
_cell.angle_gamma   90.00
#
_symmetry.space_group_name_H-M   'P 1'
#
loop_
_entity.id
_entity.type
_entity.pdbx_description
1 polymer ?
#
loop_
_entity_poly.entity_id
_entity_poly.type
_entity_poly.pdbx_seq_one_letter_code
_entity_poly.pdbx_strand_id
1 'polypeptide(L)'
;MDSIIRSIIERRHKLGWSTKVLAEKANVPRSAIVRMEQGTGYWEDYISIINSCLKEAINELKIKQELIERNKRKVEPISSKYKGSIDDIDIKTYFPNLERGQIKILFGDRRNIEKNKFTQDTNENDIKDIEPSAKGSGWARHYSKCIKCGSSDMRHIARGLCKSCYDKDIEKRHKDNERIQKYGGSSKLLTAEYLIENYIKQEKSLADIAKETNCSRQYIHKKLKGYEIPLRSKSESRDLALTKDKLQIKRLNEDGSSSFVLLKKTNVNEDFFSSWSSAMAYVLGVIYTDGNLNPGRIRESWRAKSASTIPSITVAQKEPELLEKILHLMDCDAKLYFHKEKVYGNTKAGALYHFRISNEKLYDDIVNLGLTPNKSLIMQFPNVPNEYVRHFIRGCWDGDGSVYIEKESRRIGASFVSGSIEFVDGMVGELVSAGFSNRTIYSKNNESKSYSFKFSGSQVRMLYHYLYDGVPDTEYLERKFKLFRLSLEMNPIKE
;
A
#
# COMPACT_ATOMS: atom_id res chain seq x y z
N MET A 1 -7.54 27.33 44.20
CA MET A 1 -6.94 26.16 43.54
C MET A 1 -5.53 26.03 44.08
N ASP A 2 -5.24 24.89 44.72
CA ASP A 2 -3.98 24.61 45.41
C ASP A 2 -2.77 24.75 44.47
N SER A 3 -1.66 25.30 44.98
CA SER A 3 -0.39 25.49 44.25
C SER A 3 0.13 24.17 43.67
N ILE A 4 -0.04 23.07 44.42
CA ILE A 4 0.40 21.73 44.03
C ILE A 4 -0.39 21.22 42.81
N ILE A 5 -1.71 21.41 42.82
CA ILE A 5 -2.59 20.96 41.73
C ILE A 5 -2.32 21.75 40.45
N ARG A 6 -2.06 23.07 40.56
CA ARG A 6 -1.62 23.89 39.41
C ARG A 6 -0.33 23.36 38.78
N SER A 7 0.65 23.00 39.62
CA SER A 7 1.92 22.42 39.14
C SER A 7 1.72 21.09 38.40
N ILE A 8 0.81 20.24 38.87
CA ILE A 8 0.46 18.97 38.20
C ILE A 8 -0.15 19.23 36.82
N ILE A 9 -1.09 20.19 36.71
CA ILE A 9 -1.73 20.58 35.45
C ILE A 9 -0.67 21.07 34.46
N GLU A 10 0.19 22.01 34.86
CA GLU A 10 1.25 22.56 34.01
C GLU A 10 2.21 21.48 33.49
N ARG A 11 2.66 20.58 34.37
CA ARG A 11 3.55 19.46 34.00
C ARG A 11 2.85 18.49 33.03
N ARG A 12 1.58 18.18 33.26
CA ARG A 12 0.76 17.34 32.36
C ARG A 12 0.63 17.98 30.97
N HIS A 13 0.36 19.28 30.91
CA HIS A 13 0.27 20.03 29.65
C HIS A 13 1.62 20.09 28.92
N LYS A 14 2.73 20.25 29.65
CA LYS A 14 4.09 20.22 29.07
C LYS A 14 4.42 18.87 28.41
N LEU A 15 3.87 17.77 28.93
CA LEU A 15 3.99 16.43 28.35
C LEU A 15 2.97 16.15 27.23
N GLY A 16 2.01 17.05 26.98
CA GLY A 16 0.91 16.84 26.04
C GLY A 16 -0.08 15.74 26.49
N TRP A 17 -0.10 15.38 27.77
CA TRP A 17 -0.92 14.28 28.27
C TRP A 17 -2.36 14.73 28.56
N SER A 18 -3.33 13.91 28.15
CA SER A 18 -4.72 14.06 28.61
C SER A 18 -4.89 13.52 30.03
N THR A 19 -5.98 13.89 30.71
CA THR A 19 -6.30 13.35 32.04
C THR A 19 -6.45 11.83 32.05
N LYS A 20 -6.85 11.23 30.91
CA LYS A 20 -6.90 9.78 30.74
C LYS A 20 -5.50 9.15 30.73
N VAL A 21 -4.58 9.75 29.98
CA VAL A 21 -3.19 9.25 29.86
C VAL A 21 -2.46 9.34 31.20
N LEU A 22 -2.66 10.42 31.95
CA LEU A 22 -2.10 10.55 33.30
C LEU A 22 -2.67 9.50 34.25
N ALA A 23 -3.99 9.24 34.20
CA ALA A 23 -4.64 8.22 35.03
C ALA A 23 -4.06 6.81 34.77
N GLU A 24 -3.90 6.45 33.50
CA GLU A 24 -3.33 5.15 33.09
C GLU A 24 -1.87 5.01 33.50
N LYS A 25 -1.05 6.05 33.32
CA LYS A 25 0.38 6.01 33.66
C LYS A 25 0.68 6.07 35.16
N ALA A 26 -0.12 6.81 35.91
CA ALA A 26 0.03 6.92 37.37
C ALA A 26 -0.71 5.79 38.12
N ASN A 27 -1.48 4.95 37.42
CA ASN A 27 -2.37 3.95 38.01
C ASN A 27 -3.32 4.54 39.08
N VAL A 28 -3.91 5.71 38.76
CA VAL A 28 -4.85 6.42 39.64
C VAL A 28 -6.20 6.56 38.94
N PRO A 29 -7.35 6.43 39.64
CA PRO A 29 -8.66 6.62 39.03
C PRO A 29 -8.79 7.99 38.35
N ARG A 30 -9.21 7.99 37.08
CA ARG A 30 -9.41 9.23 36.29
C ARG A 30 -10.36 10.22 36.98
N SER A 31 -11.39 9.72 37.64
CA SER A 31 -12.35 10.53 38.39
C SER A 31 -11.71 11.32 39.53
N ALA A 32 -10.69 10.77 40.19
CA ALA A 32 -9.94 11.46 41.24
C ALA A 32 -9.13 12.61 40.65
N ILE A 33 -8.45 12.39 39.52
CA ILE A 33 -7.67 13.43 38.82
C ILE A 33 -8.55 14.58 38.35
N VAL A 34 -9.71 14.27 37.75
CA VAL A 34 -10.65 15.31 37.29
C VAL A 34 -11.20 16.13 38.47
N ARG A 35 -11.52 15.50 39.59
CA ARG A 35 -11.99 16.20 40.80
C ARG A 35 -10.89 17.06 41.44
N MET A 36 -9.63 16.60 41.42
CA MET A 36 -8.48 17.40 41.84
C MET A 36 -8.31 18.64 40.96
N GLU A 37 -8.32 18.49 39.62
CA GLU A 37 -8.19 19.61 38.69
C GLU A 37 -9.36 20.61 38.79
N GLN A 38 -10.57 20.14 39.13
CA GLN A 38 -11.75 20.98 39.36
C GLN A 38 -11.79 21.61 40.76
N GLY A 39 -10.85 21.26 41.65
CA GLY A 39 -10.81 21.75 43.03
C GLY A 39 -11.90 21.19 43.94
N THR A 40 -12.53 20.08 43.56
CA THR A 40 -13.65 19.44 44.29
C THR A 40 -13.23 18.22 45.13
N GLY A 41 -11.95 17.82 45.09
CA GLY A 41 -11.41 16.75 45.92
C GLY A 41 -9.89 16.81 46.04
N TYR A 42 -9.35 16.30 47.15
CA TYR A 42 -7.92 16.31 47.48
C TYR A 42 -7.53 14.95 48.08
N TRP A 43 -6.51 14.31 47.51
CA TRP A 43 -6.00 12.99 47.93
C TRP A 43 -4.48 12.99 47.92
N GLU A 44 -3.86 13.05 49.10
CA GLU A 44 -2.40 13.18 49.23
C GLU A 44 -1.63 12.00 48.62
N ASP A 45 -2.12 10.78 48.80
CA ASP A 45 -1.51 9.57 48.25
C ASP A 45 -1.43 9.61 46.71
N TYR A 46 -2.52 10.04 46.07
CA TYR A 46 -2.57 10.16 44.62
C TYR A 46 -1.72 11.30 44.11
N ILE A 47 -1.63 12.42 44.85
CA ILE A 47 -0.77 13.55 44.50
C ILE A 47 0.70 13.12 44.50
N SER A 48 1.13 12.32 45.49
CA SER A 48 2.49 11.80 45.56
C SER A 48 2.83 10.92 44.34
N ILE A 49 1.94 9.96 44.03
CA ILE A 49 2.11 9.04 42.88
C ILE A 49 2.13 9.80 41.55
N ILE A 50 1.19 10.74 41.36
CA ILE A 50 1.12 11.57 40.15
C ILE A 50 2.38 12.42 39.98
N ASN A 51 2.89 13.00 41.07
CA ASN A 51 4.10 13.81 41.01
C ASN A 51 5.35 12.98 40.66
N SER A 52 5.49 11.76 41.18
CA SER A 52 6.59 10.86 40.81
C SER A 52 6.52 10.53 39.31
N CYS A 53 5.34 10.10 38.84
CA CYS A 53 5.11 9.74 37.45
C CYS A 53 5.40 10.90 36.47
N LEU A 54 4.95 12.11 36.79
CA LEU A 54 5.21 13.29 35.96
C LEU A 54 6.70 13.67 35.97
N LYS A 55 7.40 13.51 37.10
CA LYS A 55 8.83 13.82 37.22
C LYS A 55 9.68 12.88 36.36
N GLU A 56 9.39 11.58 36.40
CA GLU A 56 10.05 10.56 35.58
C GLU A 56 9.85 10.83 34.08
N ALA A 57 8.62 11.09 33.66
CA ALA A 57 8.31 11.34 32.25
C ALA A 57 8.94 12.63 31.70
N ILE A 58 9.04 13.69 32.52
CA ILE A 58 9.76 14.90 32.14
C ILE A 58 11.26 14.62 31.99
N ASN A 59 11.83 13.76 32.83
CA ASN A 59 13.24 13.39 32.74
C ASN A 59 13.52 12.58 31.47
N GLU A 60 12.66 11.63 31.12
CA GLU A 60 12.76 10.88 29.86
C GLU A 60 12.69 11.79 28.62
N LEU A 61 11.80 12.79 28.62
CA LEU A 61 11.74 13.76 27.53
C LEU A 61 13.01 14.60 27.40
N LYS A 62 13.62 15.01 28.52
CA LYS A 62 14.90 15.73 28.50
C LYS A 62 16.01 14.87 27.90
N ILE A 63 16.12 13.61 28.32
CA ILE A 63 17.10 12.66 27.79
C ILE A 63 16.91 12.47 26.28
N LYS A 64 15.66 12.30 25.82
CA LYS A 64 15.35 12.20 24.37
C LYS A 64 15.74 13.46 23.61
N GLN A 65 15.48 14.64 24.16
CA GLN A 65 15.87 15.92 23.55
C GLN A 65 17.40 16.08 23.47
N GLU A 66 18.14 15.70 24.50
CA GLU A 66 19.61 15.71 24.52
C GLU A 66 20.21 14.74 23.50
N LEU A 67 19.63 13.54 23.34
CA LEU A 67 20.03 12.58 22.31
C LEU A 67 19.79 13.12 20.88
N ILE A 68 18.66 13.78 20.65
CA ILE A 68 18.34 14.42 19.36
C ILE A 68 19.33 15.56 19.07
N GLU A 69 19.63 16.41 20.05
CA GLU A 69 20.65 17.46 19.95
C GLU A 69 22.05 16.89 19.63
N ARG A 70 22.46 15.79 20.28
CA ARG A 70 23.73 15.10 20.01
C ARG A 70 23.80 14.57 18.58
N ASN A 71 22.70 13.99 18.09
CA ASN A 71 22.63 13.44 16.74
C ASN A 71 22.60 14.55 15.67
N LYS A 72 21.99 15.71 15.97
CA LYS A 72 22.06 16.89 15.09
C LYS A 72 23.48 17.46 14.96
N ARG A 73 24.32 17.38 15.99
CA ARG A 73 25.73 17.85 15.95
C ARG A 73 26.66 16.94 15.13
N LYS A 74 26.25 15.72 14.79
CA LYS A 74 27.01 14.79 13.94
C LYS A 74 26.75 14.95 12.44
N VAL A 75 25.82 15.83 12.05
CA VAL A 75 25.48 16.11 10.66
C VAL A 75 25.96 17.52 10.36
N GLU A 76 26.97 17.67 9.50
CA GLU A 76 27.42 18.99 9.05
C GLU A 76 26.27 19.74 8.34
N PRO A 77 26.12 21.07 8.53
CA PRO A 77 24.96 21.78 8.06
C PRO A 77 25.08 22.09 6.56
N ILE A 78 24.16 21.52 5.78
CA ILE A 78 23.84 22.00 4.43
C ILE A 78 23.39 23.47 4.54
N SER A 79 23.96 24.30 3.66
CA SER A 79 23.91 25.76 3.74
C SER A 79 22.51 26.38 3.86
N SER A 80 22.48 27.51 4.56
CA SER A 80 21.33 28.24 5.11
C SER A 80 20.46 29.01 4.11
N LYS A 81 20.10 28.45 2.95
CA LYS A 81 19.36 29.22 1.93
C LYS A 81 17.84 29.05 1.86
N TYR A 82 17.22 28.21 2.69
CA TYR A 82 15.76 28.04 2.65
C TYR A 82 15.16 27.93 4.05
N LYS A 83 14.81 29.09 4.62
CA LYS A 83 13.77 29.22 5.65
C LYS A 83 12.64 30.05 5.05
N GLY A 84 11.60 29.36 4.61
CA GLY A 84 10.35 29.96 4.14
C GLY A 84 9.19 29.04 4.52
N SER A 85 8.14 29.65 5.05
CA SER A 85 6.94 29.05 5.64
C SER A 85 6.27 27.99 4.76
N ILE A 86 5.87 26.88 5.36
CA ILE A 86 4.88 25.95 4.84
C ILE A 86 3.54 26.65 4.94
N ASP A 87 3.08 27.24 3.85
CA ASP A 87 1.69 27.39 3.43
C ASP A 87 1.72 28.11 2.07
N ASP A 88 0.93 27.61 1.11
CA ASP A 88 0.94 27.93 -0.32
C ASP A 88 2.06 27.28 -1.17
N ILE A 89 1.79 26.05 -1.65
CA ILE A 89 2.57 25.42 -2.72
C ILE A 89 2.25 26.17 -4.03
N ASP A 90 3.05 27.18 -4.34
CA ASP A 90 3.01 27.87 -5.63
C ASP A 90 3.65 26.96 -6.71
N ILE A 91 2.80 26.46 -7.61
CA ILE A 91 3.13 25.52 -8.70
C ILE A 91 4.27 26.05 -9.60
N LYS A 92 4.48 27.37 -9.65
CA LYS A 92 5.58 27.99 -10.40
C LYS A 92 6.97 27.70 -9.85
N THR A 93 7.07 27.36 -8.56
CA THR A 93 8.36 27.07 -7.89
C THR A 93 8.97 25.76 -8.38
N TYR A 94 8.13 24.79 -8.72
CA TYR A 94 8.55 23.47 -9.19
C TYR A 94 8.62 23.37 -10.73
N PHE A 95 8.03 24.32 -11.44
CA PHE A 95 7.94 24.31 -12.90
C PHE A 95 8.22 25.71 -13.51
N PRO A 96 9.45 26.25 -13.36
CA PRO A 96 9.76 27.62 -13.76
C PRO A 96 9.65 27.87 -15.27
N ASN A 97 9.69 26.81 -16.09
CA ASN A 97 9.69 26.89 -17.55
C ASN A 97 8.33 26.62 -18.20
N LEU A 98 7.26 26.43 -17.41
CA LEU A 98 5.91 26.16 -17.92
C LEU A 98 5.08 27.45 -17.98
N GLU A 99 4.57 27.79 -19.16
CA GLU A 99 3.70 28.95 -19.34
C GLU A 99 2.32 28.72 -18.70
N ARG A 100 1.64 29.81 -18.29
CA ARG A 100 0.32 29.76 -17.63
C ARG A 100 -0.73 29.00 -18.44
N GLY A 101 -0.63 28.98 -19.77
CA GLY A 101 -1.52 28.19 -20.64
C GLY A 101 -1.32 26.68 -20.50
N GLN A 102 -0.08 26.22 -20.33
CA GLN A 102 0.27 24.80 -20.23
C GLN A 102 -0.10 24.22 -18.85
N ILE A 103 0.04 25.02 -17.79
CA ILE A 103 -0.41 24.67 -16.43
C ILE A 103 -1.93 24.45 -16.40
N LYS A 104 -2.68 25.23 -17.20
CA LYS A 104 -4.13 25.15 -17.31
C LYS A 104 -4.61 23.85 -17.98
N ILE A 105 -3.83 23.33 -18.93
CA ILE A 105 -4.07 22.06 -19.61
C ILE A 105 -3.78 20.87 -18.69
N LEU A 106 -2.72 20.95 -17.89
CA LEU A 106 -2.30 19.85 -16.99
C LEU A 106 -3.20 19.69 -15.76
N PHE A 107 -3.76 20.77 -15.23
CA PHE A 107 -4.46 20.74 -13.93
C PHE A 107 -5.93 21.19 -13.97
N GLY A 108 -6.44 21.66 -15.12
CA GLY A 108 -7.83 22.08 -15.31
C GLY A 108 -8.21 23.36 -14.54
N ASP A 109 -9.21 24.09 -15.05
CA ASP A 109 -9.72 25.32 -14.41
C ASP A 109 -10.46 24.98 -13.10
N ARG A 110 -9.91 25.40 -11.94
CA ARG A 110 -10.55 25.24 -10.62
C ARG A 110 -11.79 26.12 -10.40
N ARG A 111 -12.23 26.88 -11.41
CA ARG A 111 -13.35 27.84 -11.29
C ARG A 111 -14.49 27.47 -12.24
N ASN A 112 -15.22 26.40 -11.94
CA ASN A 112 -16.65 26.21 -12.26
C ASN A 112 -17.14 24.81 -11.87
N ILE A 113 -17.11 24.47 -10.58
CA ILE A 113 -17.89 23.34 -10.04
C ILE A 113 -18.71 23.82 -8.85
N GLU A 114 -19.60 24.77 -9.12
CA GLU A 114 -20.85 24.90 -8.39
C GLU A 114 -21.97 25.01 -9.42
N LYS A 115 -23.05 24.26 -9.17
CA LYS A 115 -24.25 24.04 -10.01
C LYS A 115 -24.15 22.87 -10.99
N ASN A 116 -24.35 21.66 -10.47
CA ASN A 116 -25.49 20.86 -10.91
C ASN A 116 -25.80 19.74 -9.89
N LYS A 117 -27.01 19.83 -9.33
CA LYS A 117 -27.57 18.88 -8.37
C LYS A 117 -28.04 17.61 -9.11
N PHE A 118 -27.71 16.47 -8.51
CA PHE A 118 -28.54 15.26 -8.35
C PHE A 118 -29.62 14.96 -9.39
N THR A 119 -29.42 13.87 -10.14
CA THR A 119 -30.34 12.72 -10.22
C THR A 119 -29.54 11.48 -10.65
N GLN A 120 -29.51 10.44 -9.81
CA GLN A 120 -29.09 9.10 -10.22
C GLN A 120 -30.27 8.17 -10.04
N ASP A 121 -30.63 7.55 -11.16
CA ASP A 121 -31.54 6.45 -11.30
C ASP A 121 -30.97 5.19 -10.63
N THR A 122 -31.82 4.50 -9.88
CA THR A 122 -31.65 3.08 -9.61
C THR A 122 -32.95 2.40 -9.98
N ASN A 123 -32.87 1.52 -10.98
CA ASN A 123 -33.95 0.70 -11.50
C ASN A 123 -34.56 -0.18 -10.41
N GLU A 124 -35.87 -0.04 -10.31
CA GLU A 124 -36.83 -1.00 -9.79
C GLU A 124 -36.90 -2.19 -10.75
N ASN A 125 -36.87 -3.40 -10.20
CA ASN A 125 -37.66 -4.50 -10.73
C ASN A 125 -38.42 -5.07 -9.53
N ASP A 126 -39.72 -5.28 -9.76
CA ASP A 126 -40.76 -5.76 -8.86
C ASP A 126 -41.42 -4.69 -7.97
N ILE A 127 -42.46 -4.03 -8.52
CA ILE A 127 -43.85 -4.04 -8.02
C ILE A 127 -44.76 -3.38 -9.06
N LYS A 128 -45.87 -4.06 -9.35
CA LYS A 128 -46.85 -3.80 -10.41
C LYS A 128 -47.73 -2.55 -10.15
N ASP A 129 -48.10 -1.92 -11.26
CA ASP A 129 -49.34 -1.17 -11.55
C ASP A 129 -49.91 -0.24 -10.48
N ILE A 130 -49.47 1.03 -10.46
CA ILE A 130 -50.31 2.16 -10.04
C ILE A 130 -49.94 3.40 -10.88
N GLU A 131 -50.91 3.96 -11.62
CA GLU A 131 -50.75 5.17 -12.45
C GLU A 131 -50.28 6.40 -11.63
N PRO A 132 -49.38 7.24 -12.17
CA PRO A 132 -48.90 8.42 -11.47
C PRO A 132 -49.92 9.57 -11.60
N SER A 133 -50.69 9.82 -10.53
CA SER A 133 -51.52 11.01 -10.43
C SER A 133 -50.71 12.25 -10.01
N ALA A 134 -51.19 13.39 -10.49
CA ALA A 134 -50.58 14.71 -10.55
C ALA A 134 -49.76 15.18 -9.34
N LYS A 135 -48.77 16.05 -9.64
CA LYS A 135 -47.96 16.86 -8.72
C LYS A 135 -48.84 17.67 -7.73
N GLY A 136 -49.29 17.04 -6.67
CA GLY A 136 -49.70 17.67 -5.42
C GLY A 136 -48.62 17.44 -4.37
N SER A 137 -48.54 18.30 -3.36
CA SER A 137 -47.59 18.17 -2.23
C SER A 137 -47.85 16.87 -1.45
N GLY A 138 -47.27 15.77 -1.93
CA GLY A 138 -47.46 14.44 -1.39
C GLY A 138 -46.64 14.22 -0.12
N TRP A 139 -47.30 13.64 0.86
CA TRP A 139 -46.81 13.16 2.15
C TRP A 139 -45.53 12.28 2.13
N ALA A 140 -45.30 11.50 1.06
CA ALA A 140 -44.05 10.80 0.73
C ALA A 140 -43.99 10.49 -0.79
N ARG A 141 -42.81 10.20 -1.33
CA ARG A 141 -42.55 10.03 -2.78
C ARG A 141 -43.39 8.93 -3.47
N HIS A 142 -43.82 7.92 -2.71
CA HIS A 142 -44.60 6.77 -3.21
C HIS A 142 -45.90 6.51 -2.42
N TYR A 143 -46.19 7.29 -1.38
CA TYR A 143 -47.34 7.05 -0.50
C TYR A 143 -48.01 8.37 -0.12
N SER A 144 -49.30 8.48 -0.44
CA SER A 144 -50.13 9.65 -0.09
C SER A 144 -50.72 9.57 1.33
N LYS A 145 -50.79 8.36 1.90
CA LYS A 145 -51.36 8.09 3.24
C LYS A 145 -50.68 6.88 3.89
N CYS A 146 -50.82 6.73 5.20
CA CYS A 146 -50.29 5.55 5.91
C CYS A 146 -50.94 4.26 5.38
N ILE A 147 -50.14 3.27 4.98
CA ILE A 147 -50.65 1.98 4.46
C ILE A 147 -51.52 1.25 5.49
N LYS A 148 -51.19 1.38 6.78
CA LYS A 148 -51.83 0.60 7.85
C LYS A 148 -53.08 1.26 8.45
N CYS A 149 -53.06 2.57 8.69
CA CYS A 149 -54.18 3.28 9.32
C CYS A 149 -54.86 4.30 8.43
N GLY A 150 -54.42 4.48 7.19
CA GLY A 150 -55.00 5.46 6.25
C GLY A 150 -54.79 6.93 6.61
N SER A 151 -54.17 7.24 7.76
CA SER A 151 -54.01 8.61 8.24
C SER A 151 -53.12 9.45 7.31
N SER A 152 -53.58 10.69 7.13
CA SER A 152 -52.95 11.81 6.43
C SER A 152 -52.68 13.01 7.36
N ASP A 153 -52.52 12.79 8.68
CA ASP A 153 -52.17 13.86 9.66
C ASP A 153 -50.76 13.74 10.32
N MET A 154 -50.27 12.52 10.61
CA MET A 154 -48.89 12.22 11.09
C MET A 154 -47.84 11.76 10.02
N ARG A 155 -46.66 12.40 9.99
CA ARG A 155 -45.51 12.11 9.09
C ARG A 155 -45.08 10.61 9.08
N HIS A 156 -44.74 10.07 7.90
CA HIS A 156 -44.19 8.71 7.75
C HIS A 156 -42.72 8.63 8.18
N ILE A 157 -42.31 7.45 8.69
CA ILE A 157 -40.90 7.14 9.02
C ILE A 157 -40.27 6.30 7.91
N ALA A 158 -40.78 5.09 7.69
CA ALA A 158 -40.31 4.17 6.67
C ALA A 158 -41.43 3.19 6.28
N ARG A 159 -41.33 2.59 5.08
CA ARG A 159 -42.27 1.57 4.55
C ARG A 159 -43.73 2.05 4.39
N GLY A 160 -43.93 3.35 4.17
CA GLY A 160 -45.27 3.94 4.03
C GLY A 160 -46.12 3.91 5.31
N LEU A 161 -45.50 3.74 6.49
CA LEU A 161 -46.18 3.76 7.78
C LEU A 161 -46.01 5.11 8.48
N CYS A 162 -47.09 5.64 9.06
CA CYS A 162 -47.02 6.77 10.00
C CYS A 162 -46.25 6.35 11.27
N LYS A 163 -45.68 7.33 11.98
CA LYS A 163 -44.90 7.10 13.21
C LYS A 163 -45.55 6.09 14.18
N SER A 164 -46.82 6.28 14.52
CA SER A 164 -47.55 5.37 15.43
C SER A 164 -47.67 3.94 14.88
N CYS A 165 -47.97 3.80 13.58
CA CYS A 165 -48.07 2.48 12.95
C CYS A 165 -46.72 1.79 12.82
N TYR A 166 -45.66 2.56 12.55
CA TYR A 166 -44.29 2.08 12.49
C TYR A 166 -43.82 1.59 13.87
N ASP A 167 -44.05 2.38 14.92
CA ASP A 167 -43.66 2.03 16.30
C ASP A 167 -44.39 0.76 16.77
N LYS A 168 -45.71 0.65 16.52
CA LYS A 168 -46.48 -0.57 16.82
C LYS A 168 -46.01 -1.79 16.02
N ASP A 169 -45.60 -1.59 14.76
CA ASP A 169 -45.08 -2.64 13.89
C ASP A 169 -43.68 -3.11 14.34
N ILE A 170 -42.84 -2.19 14.83
CA ILE A 170 -41.55 -2.50 15.44
C ILE A 170 -41.73 -3.23 16.76
N GLU A 171 -42.60 -2.74 17.66
CA GLU A 171 -42.91 -3.40 18.93
C GLU A 171 -43.45 -4.83 18.72
N LYS A 172 -44.35 -5.04 17.76
CA LYS A 172 -44.85 -6.37 17.42
C LYS A 172 -43.72 -7.30 16.97
N ARG A 173 -42.78 -6.81 16.14
CA ARG A 173 -41.59 -7.58 15.72
C ARG A 173 -40.59 -7.85 16.84
N HIS A 174 -40.58 -7.03 17.89
CA HIS A 174 -39.75 -7.25 19.07
C HIS A 174 -40.40 -8.21 20.09
N LYS A 175 -41.74 -8.30 20.11
CA LYS A 175 -42.52 -9.25 20.94
C LYS A 175 -42.76 -10.61 20.29
N ASP A 176 -42.25 -10.83 19.07
CA ASP A 176 -42.43 -12.08 18.34
C ASP A 176 -41.65 -13.22 19.02
N ASN A 177 -42.36 -14.09 19.76
CA ASN A 177 -41.78 -15.14 20.60
C ASN A 177 -40.96 -16.16 19.81
N GLU A 178 -41.26 -16.41 18.54
CA GLU A 178 -40.44 -17.26 17.66
C GLU A 178 -39.05 -16.67 17.42
N ARG A 179 -38.93 -15.34 17.31
CA ARG A 179 -37.64 -14.66 17.15
C ARG A 179 -36.84 -14.68 18.45
N ILE A 180 -37.52 -14.60 19.60
CA ILE A 180 -36.91 -14.72 20.93
C ILE A 180 -36.47 -16.17 21.18
N GLN A 181 -37.23 -17.19 20.78
CA GLN A 181 -36.79 -18.59 20.87
C GLN A 181 -35.63 -18.89 19.91
N LYS A 182 -35.64 -18.32 18.70
CA LYS A 182 -34.60 -18.53 17.69
C LYS A 182 -33.30 -17.77 17.96
N TYR A 183 -33.28 -16.69 18.75
CA TYR A 183 -32.08 -15.89 19.03
C TYR A 183 -31.82 -15.57 20.52
N GLY A 184 -32.69 -16.01 21.44
CA GLY A 184 -32.68 -15.63 22.86
C GLY A 184 -32.00 -16.62 23.80
N GLY A 185 -31.55 -17.79 23.32
CA GLY A 185 -30.79 -18.77 24.11
C GLY A 185 -29.28 -18.51 24.19
N SER A 186 -28.74 -17.67 23.30
CA SER A 186 -27.30 -17.53 23.08
C SER A 186 -26.55 -16.79 24.19
N SER A 187 -27.26 -16.07 25.07
CA SER A 187 -26.62 -15.29 26.15
C SER A 187 -25.94 -16.17 27.20
N LYS A 188 -26.40 -17.41 27.38
CA LYS A 188 -25.80 -18.42 28.27
C LYS A 188 -24.56 -19.08 27.66
N LEU A 189 -24.49 -19.15 26.33
CA LEU A 189 -23.37 -19.79 25.59
C LEU A 189 -22.19 -18.83 25.39
N LEU A 190 -22.46 -17.53 25.25
CA LEU A 190 -21.44 -16.50 25.00
C LEU A 190 -20.80 -16.01 26.31
N THR A 191 -20.15 -16.91 27.05
CA THR A 191 -19.31 -16.54 28.21
C THR A 191 -17.98 -15.94 27.76
N ALA A 192 -17.25 -15.30 28.68
CA ALA A 192 -15.94 -14.73 28.39
C ALA A 192 -14.94 -15.82 27.98
N GLU A 193 -14.96 -16.96 28.68
CA GLU A 193 -14.08 -18.11 28.42
C GLU A 193 -14.34 -18.70 27.04
N TYR A 194 -15.61 -18.90 26.67
CA TYR A 194 -15.97 -19.40 25.35
C TYR A 194 -15.49 -18.48 24.23
N LEU A 195 -15.63 -17.16 24.43
CA LEU A 195 -15.17 -16.18 23.44
C LEU A 195 -13.64 -16.12 23.36
N ILE A 196 -12.91 -16.21 24.47
CA ILE A 196 -11.43 -16.26 24.43
C ILE A 196 -10.97 -17.53 23.71
N GLU A 197 -11.56 -18.67 24.01
CA GLU A 197 -11.20 -19.95 23.38
C GLU A 197 -11.49 -19.91 21.86
N ASN A 198 -12.70 -19.54 21.46
CA ASN A 198 -13.12 -19.61 20.06
C ASN A 198 -12.60 -18.44 19.22
N TYR A 199 -12.58 -17.22 19.77
CA TYR A 199 -12.11 -16.03 19.07
C TYR A 199 -10.59 -15.92 19.16
N ILE A 200 -9.96 -15.96 20.33
CA ILE A 200 -8.51 -15.75 20.39
C ILE A 200 -7.75 -17.01 19.99
N LYS A 201 -8.00 -18.16 20.65
CA LYS A 201 -7.17 -19.37 20.41
C LYS A 201 -7.49 -20.10 19.12
N GLN A 202 -8.78 -20.33 18.83
CA GLN A 202 -9.19 -21.02 17.59
C GLN A 202 -9.32 -20.08 16.40
N GLU A 203 -9.11 -18.78 16.59
CA GLU A 203 -9.15 -17.75 15.56
C GLU A 203 -10.43 -17.79 14.70
N LYS A 204 -11.58 -18.12 15.29
CA LYS A 204 -12.86 -18.13 14.57
C LYS A 204 -13.25 -16.70 14.21
N SER A 205 -13.94 -16.53 13.09
CA SER A 205 -14.51 -15.24 12.74
C SER A 205 -15.78 -14.99 13.56
N LEU A 206 -16.16 -13.72 13.70
CA LEU A 206 -17.45 -13.38 14.33
C LEU A 206 -18.64 -14.00 13.59
N ALA A 207 -18.50 -14.31 12.29
CA ALA A 207 -19.53 -14.95 11.51
C ALA A 207 -19.63 -16.46 11.79
N ASP A 208 -18.49 -17.13 12.04
CA ASP A 208 -18.49 -18.54 12.44
C ASP A 208 -19.13 -18.70 13.83
N ILE A 209 -18.71 -17.87 14.79
CA ILE A 209 -19.29 -17.84 16.14
C ILE A 209 -20.78 -17.48 16.08
N ALA A 210 -21.18 -16.55 15.21
CA ALA A 210 -22.59 -16.20 15.00
C ALA A 210 -23.42 -17.39 14.53
N LYS A 211 -22.90 -18.20 13.59
CA LYS A 211 -23.56 -19.42 13.12
C LYS A 211 -23.67 -20.48 14.23
N GLU A 212 -22.59 -20.73 14.95
CA GLU A 212 -22.54 -21.75 16.01
C GLU A 212 -23.45 -21.42 17.20
N THR A 213 -23.45 -20.16 17.64
CA THR A 213 -24.25 -19.69 18.79
C THR A 213 -25.65 -19.20 18.40
N ASN A 214 -25.99 -19.29 17.12
CA ASN A 214 -27.24 -18.79 16.53
C ASN A 214 -27.55 -17.35 16.97
N CYS A 215 -26.58 -16.46 16.78
CA CYS A 215 -26.60 -15.09 17.28
C CYS A 215 -26.17 -14.09 16.22
N SER A 216 -26.51 -12.82 16.38
CA SER A 216 -26.04 -11.79 15.43
C SER A 216 -24.56 -11.48 15.65
N ARG A 217 -23.82 -11.23 14.56
CA ARG A 217 -22.41 -10.78 14.59
C ARG A 217 -22.23 -9.52 15.46
N GLN A 218 -23.22 -8.62 15.42
CA GLN A 218 -23.27 -7.39 16.20
C GLN A 218 -23.37 -7.67 17.70
N TYR A 219 -24.14 -8.68 18.09
CA TYR A 219 -24.28 -9.09 19.48
C TYR A 219 -22.98 -9.67 20.04
N ILE A 220 -22.30 -10.53 19.28
CA ILE A 220 -20.98 -11.07 19.65
C ILE A 220 -19.95 -9.95 19.77
N HIS A 221 -19.92 -9.02 18.82
CA HIS A 221 -19.04 -7.84 18.91
C HIS A 221 -19.33 -6.99 20.16
N LYS A 222 -20.60 -6.83 20.55
CA LYS A 222 -20.98 -6.15 21.79
C LYS A 222 -20.48 -6.92 23.03
N LYS A 223 -20.58 -8.25 23.02
CA LYS A 223 -20.08 -9.11 24.11
C LYS A 223 -18.56 -9.08 24.25
N LEU A 224 -17.81 -9.16 23.14
CA LEU A 224 -16.35 -9.00 23.14
C LEU A 224 -15.93 -7.66 23.78
N LYS A 225 -16.60 -6.55 23.43
CA LYS A 225 -16.37 -5.25 24.07
C LYS A 225 -16.73 -5.25 25.56
N GLY A 226 -17.83 -5.89 25.93
CA GLY A 226 -18.30 -5.96 27.31
C GLY A 226 -17.38 -6.79 28.22
N TYR A 227 -16.71 -7.80 27.67
CA TYR A 227 -15.71 -8.61 28.36
C TYR A 227 -14.26 -8.11 28.16
N GLU A 228 -14.08 -6.92 27.57
CA GLU A 228 -12.77 -6.31 27.30
C GLU A 228 -11.81 -7.18 26.46
N ILE A 229 -12.35 -8.07 25.63
CA ILE A 229 -11.56 -8.91 24.72
C ILE A 229 -11.13 -8.06 23.50
N PRO A 230 -9.84 -8.03 23.15
CA PRO A 230 -9.34 -7.20 22.06
C PRO A 230 -9.97 -7.60 20.73
N LEU A 231 -10.48 -6.61 19.99
CA LEU A 231 -11.08 -6.82 18.68
C LEU A 231 -9.99 -6.82 17.60
N ARG A 232 -10.03 -7.82 16.73
CA ARG A 232 -9.16 -7.86 15.54
C ARG A 232 -9.44 -6.69 14.62
N SER A 233 -8.39 -6.16 14.02
CA SER A 233 -8.49 -5.18 12.95
C SER A 233 -9.14 -5.79 11.69
N LYS A 234 -9.54 -4.94 10.75
CA LYS A 234 -10.04 -5.40 9.45
C LYS A 234 -8.96 -6.13 8.65
N SER A 235 -7.70 -5.75 8.81
CA SER A 235 -6.56 -6.37 8.13
C SER A 235 -6.31 -7.76 8.69
N GLU A 236 -6.18 -7.88 10.02
CA GLU A 236 -6.00 -9.18 10.71
C GLU A 236 -7.15 -10.15 10.38
N SER A 237 -8.38 -9.66 10.37
CA SER A 237 -9.54 -10.48 10.01
C SER A 237 -9.49 -10.96 8.55
N ARG A 238 -8.94 -10.14 7.65
CA ARG A 238 -8.77 -10.50 6.24
C ARG A 238 -7.65 -11.51 6.06
N ASP A 239 -6.52 -11.31 6.72
CA ASP A 239 -5.37 -12.21 6.68
C ASP A 239 -5.75 -13.60 7.18
N LEU A 240 -6.41 -13.70 8.34
CA LEU A 240 -6.93 -14.97 8.83
C LEU A 240 -7.92 -15.65 7.87
N ALA A 241 -8.75 -14.87 7.17
CA ALA A 241 -9.68 -15.41 6.19
C ALA A 241 -8.98 -15.89 4.90
N LEU A 242 -7.87 -15.27 4.52
CA LEU A 242 -7.00 -15.73 3.43
C LEU A 242 -6.26 -17.01 3.84
N THR A 243 -5.67 -17.06 5.04
CA THR A 243 -4.94 -18.23 5.54
C THR A 243 -5.84 -19.44 5.74
N LYS A 244 -7.08 -19.23 6.17
CA LYS A 244 -8.09 -20.30 6.34
C LYS A 244 -8.88 -20.59 5.06
N ASP A 245 -8.44 -20.09 3.91
CA ASP A 245 -9.05 -20.38 2.60
C ASP A 245 -10.58 -20.11 2.55
N LYS A 246 -11.04 -19.06 3.25
CA LYS A 246 -12.47 -18.69 3.33
C LYS A 246 -12.92 -17.71 2.27
N LEU A 247 -11.99 -17.09 1.54
CA LEU A 247 -12.28 -16.04 0.57
C LEU A 247 -12.27 -16.60 -0.84
N GLN A 248 -13.45 -16.70 -1.45
CA GLN A 248 -13.63 -17.15 -2.83
C GLN A 248 -14.17 -15.99 -3.68
N ILE A 249 -13.60 -15.81 -4.87
CA ILE A 249 -14.11 -14.90 -5.89
C ILE A 249 -14.70 -15.73 -7.03
N LYS A 250 -15.90 -15.34 -7.47
CA LYS A 250 -16.49 -15.85 -8.71
C LYS A 250 -15.81 -15.19 -9.91
N ARG A 251 -15.13 -15.97 -10.74
CA ARG A 251 -14.48 -15.53 -11.97
C ARG A 251 -15.28 -16.03 -13.17
N LEU A 252 -15.56 -15.14 -14.12
CA LEU A 252 -16.07 -15.52 -15.43
C LEU A 252 -14.90 -15.97 -16.30
N ASN A 253 -15.00 -17.17 -16.83
CA ASN A 253 -14.07 -17.76 -17.79
C ASN A 253 -14.40 -17.26 -19.21
N GLU A 254 -13.47 -17.44 -20.15
CA GLU A 254 -13.62 -16.97 -21.53
C GLU A 254 -14.77 -17.66 -22.30
N ASP A 255 -15.15 -18.86 -21.87
CA ASP A 255 -16.28 -19.66 -22.37
C ASP A 255 -17.65 -19.25 -21.79
N GLY A 256 -17.69 -18.22 -20.94
CA GLY A 256 -18.91 -17.79 -20.24
C GLY A 256 -19.26 -18.61 -19.00
N SER A 257 -18.49 -19.66 -18.68
CA SER A 257 -18.66 -20.41 -17.43
C SER A 257 -18.15 -19.60 -16.23
N SER A 258 -18.69 -19.85 -15.04
CA SER A 258 -18.22 -19.18 -13.82
C SER A 258 -17.52 -20.16 -12.89
N SER A 259 -16.26 -19.91 -12.58
CA SER A 259 -15.46 -20.67 -11.63
C SER A 259 -15.28 -19.92 -10.31
N PHE A 260 -15.17 -20.62 -9.18
CA PHE A 260 -14.79 -20.02 -7.91
C PHE A 260 -13.28 -20.15 -7.74
N VAL A 261 -12.60 -19.02 -7.58
CA VAL A 261 -11.15 -18.97 -7.34
C VAL A 261 -10.90 -18.57 -5.90
N LEU A 262 -10.10 -19.38 -5.21
CA LEU A 262 -9.67 -19.14 -3.86
C LEU A 262 -8.62 -18.03 -3.81
N LEU A 263 -8.88 -17.01 -2.98
CA LEU A 263 -7.90 -15.98 -2.67
C LEU A 263 -6.96 -16.48 -1.59
N LYS A 264 -5.68 -16.60 -1.93
CA LYS A 264 -4.60 -16.90 -0.98
C LYS A 264 -3.79 -15.64 -0.73
N LYS A 265 -3.23 -15.53 0.48
CA LYS A 265 -2.21 -14.52 0.77
C LYS A 265 -0.94 -14.92 0.03
N THR A 266 -0.29 -13.95 -0.62
CA THR A 266 1.02 -14.14 -1.21
C THR A 266 2.05 -14.14 -0.10
N ASN A 267 2.81 -15.23 0.02
CA ASN A 267 3.99 -15.32 0.86
C ASN A 267 5.17 -14.73 0.10
N VAL A 268 5.97 -13.96 0.82
CA VAL A 268 7.19 -13.35 0.31
C VAL A 268 8.16 -13.21 1.46
N ASN A 269 9.44 -13.48 1.21
CA ASN A 269 10.49 -13.15 2.16
C ASN A 269 10.62 -11.62 2.29
N GLU A 270 10.09 -11.06 3.38
CA GLU A 270 10.11 -9.62 3.62
C GLU A 270 11.52 -9.07 3.88
N ASP A 271 12.47 -9.93 4.27
CA ASP A 271 13.86 -9.58 4.59
C ASP A 271 14.80 -9.71 3.37
N PHE A 272 14.28 -10.03 2.18
CA PHE A 272 15.08 -10.30 0.99
C PHE A 272 16.01 -9.13 0.59
N PHE A 273 15.56 -7.88 0.75
CA PHE A 273 16.36 -6.68 0.44
C PHE A 273 17.09 -6.10 1.65
N SER A 274 17.01 -6.75 2.82
CA SER A 274 17.60 -6.23 4.05
C SER A 274 19.11 -6.52 4.16
N SER A 275 19.65 -7.48 3.39
CA SER A 275 21.09 -7.79 3.36
C SER A 275 21.56 -8.09 1.94
N TRP A 276 22.80 -7.72 1.63
CA TRP A 276 23.38 -7.94 0.31
C TRP A 276 23.77 -9.40 0.09
N SER A 277 23.46 -9.90 -1.10
CA SER A 277 23.86 -11.22 -1.62
C SER A 277 23.90 -11.17 -3.15
N SER A 278 24.49 -12.17 -3.80
CA SER A 278 24.48 -12.28 -5.28
C SER A 278 23.05 -12.24 -5.84
N ALA A 279 22.15 -13.02 -5.24
CA ALA A 279 20.75 -13.11 -5.59
C ALA A 279 20.01 -11.78 -5.39
N MET A 280 20.20 -11.13 -4.24
CA MET A 280 19.57 -9.84 -3.93
C MET A 280 20.02 -8.76 -4.92
N ALA A 281 21.33 -8.66 -5.20
CA ALA A 281 21.86 -7.67 -6.13
C ALA A 281 21.36 -7.91 -7.56
N TYR A 282 21.32 -9.16 -8.01
CA TYR A 282 20.76 -9.54 -9.30
C TYR A 282 19.28 -9.17 -9.42
N VAL A 283 18.45 -9.53 -8.44
CA VAL A 283 17.03 -9.19 -8.43
C VAL A 283 16.82 -7.68 -8.38
N LEU A 284 17.61 -6.96 -7.57
CA LEU A 284 17.57 -5.49 -7.53
C LEU A 284 17.86 -4.89 -8.91
N GLY A 285 18.87 -5.41 -9.61
CA GLY A 285 19.22 -4.99 -10.96
C GLY A 285 18.07 -5.15 -11.97
N VAL A 286 17.37 -6.28 -11.94
CA VAL A 286 16.18 -6.50 -12.81
C VAL A 286 15.03 -5.59 -12.41
N ILE A 287 14.80 -5.39 -11.11
CA ILE A 287 13.78 -4.44 -10.65
C ILE A 287 14.13 -3.02 -11.09
N TYR A 288 15.41 -2.65 -11.15
CA TYR A 288 15.89 -1.34 -11.62
C TYR A 288 15.51 -1.08 -13.09
N THR A 289 15.52 -2.07 -13.95
CA THR A 289 15.14 -1.94 -15.37
C THR A 289 13.64 -2.12 -15.57
N ASP A 290 13.11 -3.28 -15.19
CA ASP A 290 11.77 -3.73 -15.56
C ASP A 290 10.71 -3.59 -14.46
N GLY A 291 11.16 -3.18 -13.27
CA GLY A 291 10.31 -2.97 -12.12
C GLY A 291 9.63 -1.60 -12.13
N ASN A 292 8.36 -1.58 -11.74
CA ASN A 292 7.56 -0.39 -11.50
C ASN A 292 7.12 -0.34 -10.03
N LEU A 293 7.40 0.78 -9.37
CA LEU A 293 7.05 1.05 -7.98
C LEU A 293 5.75 1.87 -7.92
N ASN A 294 4.74 1.35 -7.23
CA ASN A 294 3.51 2.07 -6.92
C ASN A 294 3.52 2.44 -5.43
N PRO A 295 3.59 3.73 -5.07
CA PRO A 295 3.64 4.19 -3.67
C PRO A 295 2.32 3.97 -2.91
N GLY A 296 1.29 3.43 -3.56
CA GLY A 296 -0.04 3.39 -2.97
C GLY A 296 -0.68 4.77 -2.90
N ARG A 297 -1.83 4.88 -2.24
CA ARG A 297 -2.47 6.18 -1.97
C ARG A 297 -2.84 6.26 -0.49
N ILE A 298 -2.28 7.25 0.20
CA ILE A 298 -2.73 7.65 1.54
C ILE A 298 -3.95 8.56 1.37
N ARG A 299 -5.02 8.28 2.12
CA ARG A 299 -6.28 9.04 2.06
C ARG A 299 -6.18 10.30 2.92
N GLU A 300 -5.85 11.44 2.32
CA GLU A 300 -5.98 12.72 3.02
C GLU A 300 -7.38 13.34 2.94
N SER A 301 -8.34 12.74 2.20
CA SER A 301 -9.68 13.32 2.03
C SER A 301 -10.83 12.38 2.44
N TRP A 302 -11.78 12.94 3.20
CA TRP A 302 -13.02 12.31 3.67
C TRP A 302 -13.98 11.87 2.54
N ARG A 303 -13.71 12.27 1.28
CA ARG A 303 -14.56 11.99 0.10
C ARG A 303 -14.09 10.81 -0.76
N ALA A 304 -12.86 10.31 -0.62
CA ALA A 304 -12.36 9.18 -1.42
C ALA A 304 -12.75 7.83 -0.79
N LYS A 305 -14.00 7.38 -0.97
CA LYS A 305 -14.53 6.18 -0.30
C LYS A 305 -14.01 4.82 -0.81
N SER A 306 -13.26 4.74 -1.91
CA SER A 306 -12.66 3.48 -2.42
C SER A 306 -11.47 3.87 -3.30
N ALA A 307 -10.18 3.55 -3.08
CA ALA A 307 -9.50 2.41 -2.50
C ALA A 307 -8.20 2.87 -1.80
N SER A 308 -7.84 2.26 -0.68
CA SER A 308 -6.48 2.36 -0.12
C SER A 308 -5.63 1.37 -0.92
N THR A 309 -4.65 1.84 -1.68
CA THR A 309 -3.72 0.93 -2.38
C THR A 309 -2.49 0.79 -1.50
N ILE A 310 -2.19 -0.44 -1.08
CA ILE A 310 -0.94 -0.78 -0.39
C ILE A 310 0.20 -0.55 -1.40
N PRO A 311 1.36 0.00 -0.98
CA PRO A 311 2.53 0.09 -1.84
C PRO A 311 2.84 -1.26 -2.47
N SER A 312 3.27 -1.24 -3.73
CA SER A 312 3.49 -2.48 -4.46
C SER A 312 4.54 -2.35 -5.55
N ILE A 313 5.27 -3.44 -5.75
CA ILE A 313 6.25 -3.62 -6.81
C ILE A 313 5.62 -4.47 -7.90
N THR A 314 5.77 -4.07 -9.15
CA THR A 314 5.34 -4.85 -10.31
C THR A 314 6.53 -5.03 -11.23
N VAL A 315 6.83 -6.26 -11.62
CA VAL A 315 7.87 -6.56 -12.62
C VAL A 315 7.18 -7.16 -13.82
N ALA A 316 7.47 -6.63 -15.01
CA ALA A 316 6.83 -7.04 -16.25
C ALA A 316 7.89 -7.40 -17.29
N GLN A 317 7.71 -8.55 -17.94
CA GLN A 317 8.63 -9.07 -18.95
C GLN A 317 7.89 -9.82 -20.05
N LYS A 318 8.48 -9.85 -21.24
CA LYS A 318 7.98 -10.70 -22.34
C LYS A 318 8.31 -12.17 -22.11
N GLU A 319 9.44 -12.43 -21.46
CA GLU A 319 9.96 -13.78 -21.19
C GLU A 319 9.59 -14.18 -19.74
N PRO A 320 8.77 -15.22 -19.53
CA PRO A 320 8.34 -15.61 -18.19
C PRO A 320 9.47 -16.22 -17.35
N GLU A 321 10.50 -16.81 -17.97
CA GLU A 321 11.66 -17.43 -17.30
C GLU A 321 12.31 -16.48 -16.29
N LEU A 322 12.55 -15.22 -16.67
CA LEU A 322 13.18 -14.23 -15.80
C LEU A 322 12.31 -13.96 -14.56
N LEU A 323 10.98 -13.89 -14.74
CA LEU A 323 10.04 -13.64 -13.66
C LEU A 323 9.94 -14.84 -12.71
N GLU A 324 9.95 -16.06 -13.25
CA GLU A 324 9.96 -17.30 -12.45
C GLU A 324 11.22 -17.42 -11.60
N LYS A 325 12.39 -17.11 -12.18
CA LYS A 325 13.67 -17.07 -11.46
C LYS A 325 13.66 -16.05 -10.33
N ILE A 326 13.15 -14.83 -10.58
CA ILE A 326 13.06 -13.79 -9.55
C ILE A 326 12.16 -14.24 -8.40
N LEU A 327 10.98 -14.81 -8.71
CA LEU A 327 10.06 -15.30 -7.68
C LEU A 327 10.69 -16.42 -6.85
N HIS A 328 11.44 -17.32 -7.49
CA HIS A 328 12.18 -18.37 -6.80
C HIS A 328 13.29 -17.81 -5.88
N LEU A 329 14.11 -16.89 -6.38
CA LEU A 329 15.17 -16.25 -5.60
C LEU A 329 14.63 -15.47 -4.39
N MET A 330 13.47 -14.82 -4.56
CA MET A 330 12.80 -14.06 -3.50
C MET A 330 12.02 -14.93 -2.50
N ASP A 331 11.98 -16.26 -2.69
CA ASP A 331 11.09 -17.18 -1.97
C ASP A 331 9.65 -16.65 -1.92
N CYS A 332 9.10 -16.36 -3.12
CA CYS A 332 7.81 -15.73 -3.29
C CYS A 332 6.85 -16.60 -4.11
N ASP A 333 5.64 -16.82 -3.59
CA ASP A 333 4.59 -17.61 -4.24
C ASP A 333 3.61 -16.75 -5.07
N ALA A 334 4.02 -15.54 -5.45
CA ALA A 334 3.18 -14.64 -6.23
C ALA A 334 2.80 -15.26 -7.57
N LYS A 335 1.52 -15.11 -7.94
CA LYS A 335 1.03 -15.64 -9.20
C LYS A 335 1.56 -14.83 -10.37
N LEU A 336 2.03 -15.52 -11.40
CA LEU A 336 2.37 -14.92 -12.67
C LEU A 336 1.09 -14.70 -13.50
N TYR A 337 0.92 -13.49 -14.01
CA TYR A 337 -0.24 -13.09 -14.79
C TYR A 337 0.17 -12.73 -16.21
N PHE A 338 -0.57 -13.23 -17.18
CA PHE A 338 -0.40 -12.91 -18.60
C PHE A 338 -1.40 -11.84 -19.04
N HIS A 339 -0.90 -10.74 -19.60
CA HIS A 339 -1.71 -9.76 -20.31
C HIS A 339 -1.59 -10.02 -21.81
N LYS A 340 -2.73 -10.28 -22.45
CA LYS A 340 -2.84 -10.35 -23.91
C LYS A 340 -2.56 -8.96 -24.51
N GLU A 341 -2.09 -8.96 -25.75
CA GLU A 341 -1.88 -7.74 -26.53
C GLU A 341 -3.13 -6.86 -26.53
N LYS A 342 -2.95 -5.55 -26.32
CA LYS A 342 -4.04 -4.57 -26.34
C LYS A 342 -3.69 -3.40 -27.23
N VAL A 343 -4.67 -2.98 -28.02
CA VAL A 343 -4.56 -1.79 -28.86
C VAL A 343 -5.18 -0.62 -28.11
N TYR A 344 -4.36 0.38 -27.78
CA TYR A 344 -4.76 1.63 -27.15
C TYR A 344 -4.67 2.74 -28.19
N GLY A 345 -5.78 3.00 -28.90
CA GLY A 345 -5.78 3.93 -30.03
C GLY A 345 -4.78 3.52 -31.09
N ASN A 346 -3.75 4.35 -31.32
CA ASN A 346 -2.67 4.06 -32.29
C ASN A 346 -1.50 3.27 -31.69
N THR A 347 -1.48 3.01 -30.38
CA THR A 347 -0.38 2.32 -29.70
C THR A 347 -0.74 0.87 -29.43
N LYS A 348 0.07 -0.07 -29.93
CA LYS A 348 -0.06 -1.50 -29.60
C LYS A 348 0.79 -1.82 -28.38
N ALA A 349 0.15 -2.19 -27.28
CA ALA A 349 0.82 -2.75 -26.12
C ALA A 349 0.94 -4.27 -26.33
N GLY A 350 2.17 -4.75 -26.52
CA GLY A 350 2.43 -6.18 -26.73
C GLY A 350 2.02 -7.05 -25.55
N ALA A 351 1.93 -8.36 -25.80
CA ALA A 351 1.68 -9.33 -24.74
C ALA A 351 2.85 -9.35 -23.75
N LEU A 352 2.53 -9.46 -22.46
CA LEU A 352 3.52 -9.43 -21.38
C LEU A 352 3.08 -10.27 -20.19
N TYR A 353 4.05 -10.89 -19.54
CA TYR A 353 3.90 -11.51 -18.24
C TYR A 353 4.28 -10.50 -17.16
N HIS A 354 3.61 -10.57 -16.02
CA HIS A 354 3.95 -9.75 -14.86
C HIS A 354 3.51 -10.43 -13.58
N PHE A 355 4.18 -10.08 -12.49
CA PHE A 355 3.69 -10.35 -11.14
C PHE A 355 3.63 -9.04 -10.36
N ARG A 356 2.86 -9.04 -9.27
CA ARG A 356 2.73 -7.90 -8.37
C ARG A 356 2.89 -8.36 -6.93
N ILE A 357 3.81 -7.73 -6.21
CA ILE A 357 4.02 -7.93 -4.77
C ILE A 357 3.54 -6.68 -4.05
N SER A 358 2.62 -6.83 -3.09
CA SER A 358 2.13 -5.71 -2.27
C SER A 358 2.63 -5.91 -0.84
N ASN A 359 3.77 -5.31 -0.53
CA ASN A 359 4.43 -5.39 0.78
C ASN A 359 5.12 -4.05 1.05
N GLU A 360 4.81 -3.44 2.20
CA GLU A 360 5.32 -2.11 2.57
C GLU A 360 6.81 -2.14 2.90
N LYS A 361 7.27 -3.16 3.64
CA LYS A 361 8.68 -3.32 4.00
C LYS A 361 9.57 -3.51 2.78
N LEU A 362 9.22 -4.43 1.87
CA LEU A 362 9.98 -4.61 0.62
C LEU A 362 9.99 -3.36 -0.25
N TYR A 363 8.87 -2.62 -0.27
CA TYR A 363 8.79 -1.37 -1.00
C TYR A 363 9.76 -0.34 -0.43
N ASP A 364 9.74 -0.15 0.89
CA ASP A 364 10.60 0.80 1.58
C ASP A 364 12.08 0.42 1.46
N ASP A 365 12.42 -0.86 1.58
CA ASP A 365 13.79 -1.36 1.39
C ASP A 365 14.32 -1.01 -0.01
N ILE A 366 13.53 -1.25 -1.06
CA ILE A 366 13.90 -0.91 -2.44
C ILE A 366 14.04 0.62 -2.64
N VAL A 367 13.17 1.41 -2.01
CA VAL A 367 13.27 2.87 -2.05
C VAL A 367 14.55 3.35 -1.37
N ASN A 368 14.90 2.78 -0.22
CA ASN A 368 16.13 3.07 0.51
C ASN A 368 17.39 2.68 -0.27
N LEU A 369 17.30 1.66 -1.13
CA LEU A 369 18.36 1.26 -2.06
C LEU A 369 18.51 2.21 -3.26
N GLY A 370 17.66 3.23 -3.38
CA GLY A 370 17.79 4.33 -4.35
C GLY A 370 16.80 4.29 -5.50
N LEU A 371 15.78 3.41 -5.44
CA LEU A 371 14.80 3.26 -6.52
C LEU A 371 13.49 3.99 -6.22
N THR A 372 13.06 4.90 -7.09
CA THR A 372 11.82 5.66 -6.89
C THR A 372 10.73 5.31 -7.92
N PRO A 373 9.45 5.66 -7.66
CA PRO A 373 8.42 5.67 -8.70
C PRO A 373 8.79 6.60 -9.87
N ASN A 374 8.30 6.29 -11.08
CA ASN A 374 8.54 7.08 -12.31
C ASN A 374 10.04 7.35 -12.62
N LYS A 375 10.91 6.42 -12.20
CA LYS A 375 12.37 6.50 -12.27
C LYS A 375 13.00 6.60 -13.66
N SER A 376 12.34 6.12 -14.72
CA SER A 376 13.04 5.77 -15.98
C SER A 376 13.87 6.90 -16.62
N LEU A 377 13.60 8.16 -16.25
CA LEU A 377 14.32 9.36 -16.73
C LEU A 377 15.20 10.04 -15.67
N ILE A 378 15.09 9.66 -14.39
CA ILE A 378 15.76 10.32 -13.25
C ILE A 378 16.55 9.32 -12.37
N MET A 379 16.67 8.07 -12.83
CA MET A 379 17.31 6.99 -12.09
C MET A 379 18.80 7.25 -11.94
N GLN A 380 19.36 7.00 -10.75
CA GLN A 380 20.80 7.06 -10.50
C GLN A 380 21.33 5.65 -10.29
N PHE A 381 22.62 5.45 -10.58
CA PHE A 381 23.28 4.20 -10.24
C PHE A 381 23.36 4.07 -8.70
N PRO A 382 22.83 3.00 -8.10
CA PRO A 382 22.79 2.87 -6.65
C PRO A 382 24.18 2.60 -6.06
N ASN A 383 24.34 2.90 -4.77
CA ASN A 383 25.55 2.54 -4.03
C ASN A 383 25.54 1.04 -3.71
N VAL A 384 26.13 0.23 -4.59
CA VAL A 384 26.24 -1.22 -4.45
C VAL A 384 27.64 -1.57 -3.94
N PRO A 385 27.79 -2.44 -2.92
CA PRO A 385 29.11 -2.89 -2.48
C PRO A 385 29.88 -3.58 -3.62
N ASN A 386 31.18 -3.31 -3.73
CA ASN A 386 32.02 -3.76 -4.86
C ASN A 386 31.91 -5.25 -5.19
N GLU A 387 31.76 -6.11 -4.17
CA GLU A 387 31.60 -7.56 -4.34
C GLU A 387 30.29 -7.97 -5.06
N TYR A 388 29.26 -7.12 -5.00
CA TYR A 388 27.94 -7.37 -5.56
C TYR A 388 27.65 -6.55 -6.83
N VAL A 389 28.46 -5.54 -7.17
CA VAL A 389 28.28 -4.68 -8.35
C VAL A 389 28.12 -5.52 -9.63
N ARG A 390 28.95 -6.56 -9.82
CA ARG A 390 28.85 -7.45 -10.99
C ARG A 390 27.48 -8.14 -11.10
N HIS A 391 26.90 -8.53 -9.96
CA HIS A 391 25.61 -9.22 -9.89
C HIS A 391 24.45 -8.25 -10.18
N PHE A 392 24.56 -7.03 -9.64
CA PHE A 392 23.62 -5.93 -9.95
C PHE A 392 23.62 -5.58 -11.44
N ILE A 393 24.81 -5.37 -12.03
CA ILE A 393 24.95 -5.07 -13.46
C ILE A 393 24.39 -6.22 -14.31
N ARG A 394 24.63 -7.47 -13.94
CA ARG A 394 24.02 -8.63 -14.62
C ARG A 394 22.50 -8.58 -14.60
N GLY A 395 21.89 -8.28 -13.45
CA GLY A 395 20.45 -8.10 -13.33
C GLY A 395 19.91 -7.02 -14.27
N CYS A 396 20.55 -5.85 -14.29
CA CYS A 396 20.19 -4.79 -15.24
C CYS A 396 20.35 -5.26 -16.70
N TRP A 397 21.43 -5.99 -16.99
CA TRP A 397 21.69 -6.49 -18.34
C TRP A 397 20.63 -7.50 -18.79
N ASP A 398 20.13 -8.34 -17.90
CA ASP A 398 19.09 -9.31 -18.20
C ASP A 398 17.69 -8.68 -18.35
N GLY A 399 17.49 -7.48 -17.81
CA GLY A 399 16.35 -6.64 -18.18
C GLY A 399 16.54 -5.88 -19.49
N ASP A 400 17.25 -4.74 -19.44
CA ASP A 400 17.36 -3.79 -20.57
C ASP A 400 18.56 -4.03 -21.49
N GLY A 401 19.50 -4.90 -21.11
CA GLY A 401 20.65 -5.25 -21.96
C GLY A 401 20.25 -6.04 -23.21
N SER A 402 21.03 -5.89 -24.27
CA SER A 402 20.82 -6.57 -25.55
C SER A 402 22.12 -7.25 -25.99
N VAL A 403 21.99 -8.47 -26.51
CA VAL A 403 23.07 -9.24 -27.13
C VAL A 403 22.58 -9.65 -28.51
N TYR A 404 23.38 -9.41 -29.53
CA TYR A 404 22.98 -9.62 -30.92
C TYR A 404 24.17 -10.00 -31.78
N ILE A 405 23.88 -10.65 -32.90
CA ILE A 405 24.85 -10.88 -33.97
C ILE A 405 24.68 -9.74 -34.96
N GLU A 406 25.73 -8.97 -35.17
CA GLU A 406 25.73 -7.87 -36.13
C GLU A 406 25.64 -8.42 -37.56
N LYS A 407 24.70 -7.89 -38.36
CA LYS A 407 24.37 -8.45 -39.67
C LYS A 407 25.54 -8.41 -40.66
N GLU A 408 26.31 -7.32 -40.63
CA GLU A 408 27.38 -7.05 -41.58
C GLU A 408 28.67 -7.78 -41.19
N SER A 409 29.13 -7.57 -39.96
CA SER A 409 30.40 -8.13 -39.48
C SER A 409 30.29 -9.59 -39.04
N ARG A 410 29.06 -10.11 -38.84
CA ARG A 410 28.76 -11.39 -38.18
C ARG A 410 29.42 -11.55 -36.81
N ARG A 411 29.83 -10.44 -36.18
CA ARG A 411 30.42 -10.41 -34.84
C ARG A 411 29.31 -10.29 -33.80
N ILE A 412 29.60 -10.76 -32.58
CA ILE A 412 28.69 -10.57 -31.45
C ILE A 412 28.89 -9.16 -30.91
N GLY A 413 27.77 -8.45 -30.78
CA GLY A 413 27.68 -7.15 -30.12
C GLY A 413 26.82 -7.26 -28.88
N ALA A 414 27.14 -6.44 -27.88
CA ALA A 414 26.30 -6.27 -26.70
C ALA A 414 26.06 -4.77 -26.50
N SER A 415 24.83 -4.38 -26.18
CA SER A 415 24.49 -2.98 -25.94
C SER A 415 23.55 -2.84 -24.75
N PHE A 416 23.71 -1.76 -24.01
CA PHE A 416 22.79 -1.39 -22.94
C PHE A 416 22.13 -0.05 -23.28
N VAL A 417 20.84 0.08 -22.96
CA VAL A 417 20.05 1.28 -23.25
C VAL A 417 19.25 1.68 -22.01
N SER A 418 19.25 2.96 -21.64
CA SER A 418 18.40 3.49 -20.59
C SER A 418 17.91 4.90 -20.93
N GLY A 419 16.82 5.33 -20.27
CA GLY A 419 16.31 6.69 -20.37
C GLY A 419 17.06 7.70 -19.49
N SER A 420 17.85 7.23 -18.51
CA SER A 420 18.64 8.05 -17.61
C SER A 420 20.12 8.06 -18.03
N ILE A 421 20.70 9.25 -18.20
CA ILE A 421 22.13 9.41 -18.48
C ILE A 421 22.96 9.14 -17.23
N GLU A 422 22.50 9.58 -16.07
CA GLU A 422 23.19 9.43 -14.79
C GLU A 422 23.34 7.94 -14.43
N PHE A 423 22.33 7.12 -14.74
CA PHE A 423 22.41 5.68 -14.55
C PHE A 423 23.42 5.02 -15.49
N VAL A 424 23.42 5.42 -16.77
CA VAL A 424 24.34 4.88 -17.78
C VAL A 424 25.78 5.27 -17.48
N ASP A 425 26.02 6.54 -17.12
CA ASP A 425 27.34 7.04 -16.75
C ASP A 425 27.89 6.32 -15.52
N GLY A 426 27.07 6.16 -14.46
CA GLY A 426 27.45 5.36 -13.28
C GLY A 426 27.78 3.91 -13.63
N MET A 427 26.96 3.25 -14.47
CA MET A 427 27.24 1.88 -14.91
C MET A 427 28.56 1.77 -15.70
N VAL A 428 28.86 2.73 -16.58
CA VAL A 428 30.13 2.78 -17.30
C VAL A 428 31.29 3.01 -16.33
N GLY A 429 31.13 3.87 -15.33
CA GLY A 429 32.13 4.11 -14.28
C GLY A 429 32.48 2.84 -13.49
N GLU A 430 31.48 2.04 -13.10
CA GLU A 430 31.68 0.76 -12.44
C GLU A 430 32.38 -0.27 -13.35
N LEU A 431 31.99 -0.33 -14.63
CA LEU A 431 32.65 -1.20 -15.60
C LEU A 431 34.11 -0.78 -15.83
N VAL A 432 34.41 0.52 -15.91
CA VAL A 432 35.78 1.01 -16.02
C VAL A 432 36.60 0.63 -14.78
N SER A 433 36.00 0.75 -13.59
CA SER A 433 36.63 0.33 -12.32
C SER A 433 36.90 -1.18 -12.28
N ALA A 434 36.08 -1.98 -12.96
CA ALA A 434 36.27 -3.42 -13.16
C ALA A 434 37.29 -3.77 -14.28
N GLY A 435 37.95 -2.78 -14.90
CA GLY A 435 39.00 -2.98 -15.90
C GLY A 435 38.55 -2.91 -17.35
N PHE A 436 37.32 -2.45 -17.64
CA PHE A 436 36.86 -2.22 -19.00
C PHE A 436 37.39 -0.89 -19.56
N SER A 437 37.56 -0.81 -20.87
CA SER A 437 37.90 0.46 -21.53
C SER A 437 36.71 1.43 -21.46
N ASN A 438 37.00 2.72 -21.27
CA ASN A 438 35.98 3.76 -21.26
C ASN A 438 35.13 3.74 -22.55
N ARG A 439 33.86 4.10 -22.45
CA ARG A 439 32.88 4.00 -23.54
C ARG A 439 32.24 5.33 -23.85
N THR A 440 32.11 5.61 -25.15
CA THR A 440 31.29 6.71 -25.63
C THR A 440 29.81 6.37 -25.39
N ILE A 441 29.12 7.24 -24.68
CA ILE A 441 27.67 7.16 -24.50
C ILE A 441 27.00 7.86 -25.68
N TYR A 442 26.19 7.12 -26.43
CA TYR A 442 25.42 7.62 -27.56
C TYR A 442 24.04 8.08 -27.07
N SER A 443 23.68 9.33 -27.35
CA SER A 443 22.33 9.85 -27.15
C SER A 443 21.51 9.78 -28.44
N LYS A 444 20.28 9.26 -28.37
CA LYS A 444 19.29 9.42 -29.45
C LYS A 444 18.26 10.48 -29.05
N ASN A 445 18.12 11.50 -29.90
CA ASN A 445 17.19 12.61 -29.73
C ASN A 445 15.89 12.41 -30.52
N ASN A 446 15.19 11.29 -30.29
CA ASN A 446 13.82 11.12 -30.78
C ASN A 446 12.82 11.71 -29.74
N GLU A 447 11.51 11.56 -29.96
CA GLU A 447 10.44 12.01 -29.04
C GLU A 447 10.66 11.62 -27.56
N SER A 448 11.46 10.58 -27.29
CA SER A 448 12.00 10.23 -25.99
C SER A 448 13.53 10.14 -26.00
N LYS A 449 14.18 10.78 -25.01
CA LYS A 449 15.63 10.69 -24.82
C LYS A 449 16.03 9.28 -24.40
N SER A 450 17.03 8.72 -25.08
CA SER A 450 17.64 7.44 -24.69
C SER A 450 19.16 7.52 -24.83
N TYR A 451 19.84 6.87 -23.89
CA TYR A 451 21.28 6.82 -23.77
C TYR A 451 21.73 5.37 -23.89
N SER A 452 22.78 5.12 -24.66
CA SER A 452 23.25 3.76 -24.91
C SER A 452 24.75 3.69 -25.04
N PHE A 453 25.32 2.54 -24.68
CA PHE A 453 26.71 2.20 -24.95
C PHE A 453 26.79 0.77 -25.49
N LYS A 454 27.91 0.46 -26.16
CA LYS A 454 28.07 -0.81 -26.89
C LYS A 454 29.44 -1.43 -26.61
N PHE A 455 29.46 -2.76 -26.61
CA PHE A 455 30.64 -3.59 -26.65
C PHE A 455 30.66 -4.40 -27.94
N SER A 456 31.86 -4.57 -28.49
CA SER A 456 32.13 -5.40 -29.65
C SER A 456 33.47 -6.12 -29.47
N GLY A 457 33.67 -7.22 -30.21
CA GLY A 457 34.93 -7.95 -30.24
C GLY A 457 35.34 -8.53 -28.89
N SER A 458 36.61 -8.36 -28.51
CA SER A 458 37.20 -8.91 -27.27
C SER A 458 36.49 -8.44 -26.00
N GLN A 459 35.90 -7.25 -26.03
CA GLN A 459 35.25 -6.66 -24.86
C GLN A 459 33.91 -7.31 -24.53
N VAL A 460 33.25 -7.93 -25.52
CA VAL A 460 32.05 -8.76 -25.29
C VAL A 460 32.44 -10.04 -24.55
N ARG A 461 33.60 -10.63 -24.86
CA ARG A 461 34.12 -11.81 -24.14
C ARG A 461 34.50 -11.47 -22.70
N MET A 462 35.16 -10.32 -22.48
CA MET A 462 35.41 -9.82 -21.12
C MET A 462 34.11 -9.60 -20.35
N LEU A 463 33.09 -9.04 -21.02
CA LEU A 463 31.77 -8.84 -20.41
C LEU A 463 31.11 -10.17 -20.04
N TYR A 464 31.19 -11.18 -20.90
CA TYR A 464 30.68 -12.52 -20.58
C TYR A 464 31.31 -13.08 -19.29
N HIS A 465 32.64 -13.09 -19.20
CA HIS A 465 33.34 -13.58 -18.02
C HIS A 465 32.99 -12.78 -16.76
N TYR A 466 32.96 -11.45 -16.88
CA TYR A 466 32.60 -10.57 -15.76
C TYR A 466 31.20 -10.83 -15.22
N LEU A 467 30.21 -11.06 -16.11
CA LEU A 467 28.83 -11.23 -15.71
C LEU A 467 28.51 -12.66 -15.24
N TYR A 468 29.05 -13.69 -15.92
CA TYR A 468 28.53 -15.06 -15.80
C TYR A 468 29.49 -16.08 -15.16
N ASP A 469 30.77 -15.75 -14.96
CA ASP A 469 31.71 -16.71 -14.34
C ASP A 469 31.32 -17.03 -12.89
N GLY A 470 31.11 -18.32 -12.60
CA GLY A 470 30.76 -18.81 -11.27
C GLY A 470 29.34 -18.49 -10.81
N VAL A 471 28.44 -18.15 -11.73
CA VAL A 471 27.04 -17.79 -11.45
C VAL A 471 26.13 -19.01 -11.65
N PRO A 472 25.19 -19.29 -10.73
CA PRO A 472 24.23 -20.38 -10.90
C PRO A 472 23.22 -20.08 -12.01
N ASP A 473 22.64 -21.14 -12.59
CA ASP A 473 21.62 -21.09 -13.63
C ASP A 473 20.32 -20.36 -13.24
N THR A 474 20.08 -20.23 -11.94
CA THR A 474 18.98 -19.46 -11.35
C THR A 474 19.17 -17.95 -11.42
N GLU A 475 20.40 -17.45 -11.64
CA GLU A 475 20.74 -16.02 -11.56
C GLU A 475 21.09 -15.38 -12.93
N TYR A 476 20.57 -15.91 -14.03
CA TYR A 476 20.66 -15.27 -15.34
C TYR A 476 19.52 -15.64 -16.29
N LEU A 477 19.35 -14.88 -17.38
CA LEU A 477 18.45 -15.22 -18.49
C LEU A 477 19.13 -16.12 -19.53
N GLU A 478 18.63 -17.34 -19.73
CA GLU A 478 19.28 -18.39 -20.54
C GLU A 478 19.53 -17.95 -21.99
N ARG A 479 18.58 -17.23 -22.60
CA ARG A 479 18.70 -16.74 -23.99
C ARG A 479 19.89 -15.79 -24.16
N LYS A 480 20.08 -14.84 -23.25
CA LYS A 480 21.18 -13.86 -23.31
C LYS A 480 22.51 -14.53 -23.00
N PHE A 481 22.55 -15.42 -22.00
CA PHE A 481 23.71 -16.25 -21.68
C PHE A 481 24.18 -17.06 -22.89
N LYS A 482 23.28 -17.79 -23.57
CA LYS A 482 23.59 -18.57 -24.77
C LYS A 482 24.20 -17.70 -25.88
N LEU A 483 23.64 -16.52 -26.14
CA LEU A 483 24.18 -15.60 -27.14
C LEU A 483 25.56 -15.06 -26.77
N PHE A 484 25.79 -14.73 -25.50
CA PHE A 484 27.12 -14.33 -25.04
C PHE A 484 28.12 -15.49 -25.16
N ARG A 485 27.72 -16.72 -24.84
CA ARG A 485 28.59 -17.90 -24.94
C ARG A 485 29.10 -18.14 -26.37
N LEU A 486 28.27 -17.87 -27.38
CA LEU A 486 28.71 -17.92 -28.78
C LEU A 486 29.90 -16.99 -29.07
N SER A 487 30.13 -15.94 -28.27
CA SER A 487 31.25 -15.02 -28.46
C SER A 487 32.60 -15.68 -28.19
N LEU A 488 32.60 -16.77 -27.40
CA LEU A 488 33.78 -17.58 -27.13
C LEU A 488 34.08 -18.54 -28.30
N GLU A 489 33.04 -19.05 -28.94
CA GLU A 489 33.13 -20.03 -30.03
C GLU A 489 33.46 -19.38 -31.37
N MET A 490 33.00 -18.14 -31.58
CA MET A 490 33.35 -17.35 -32.77
C MET A 490 34.78 -16.83 -32.66
N ASN A 491 35.74 -17.54 -33.26
CA ASN A 491 37.11 -17.05 -33.43
C ASN A 491 37.11 -15.65 -34.05
N PRO A 492 37.95 -14.72 -33.59
CA PRO A 492 38.17 -13.48 -34.32
C PRO A 492 38.66 -13.88 -35.72
N ILE A 493 37.87 -13.55 -36.74
CA ILE A 493 38.39 -13.57 -38.11
C ILE A 493 39.59 -12.63 -38.06
N LYS A 494 40.80 -13.19 -38.22
CA LYS A 494 42.05 -12.45 -38.26
C LYS A 494 41.85 -11.28 -39.21
N GLU A 495 42.06 -10.06 -38.70
CA GLU A 495 42.21 -8.86 -39.52
C GLU A 495 43.40 -9.00 -40.48
#